data_AF-A0A2V2GD98-F1
#
_entry.id   AF-A0A2V2GD98-F1
#
_cell.length_a   1.000
_cell.length_b   1.000
_cell.length_c   1.000
_cell.angle_alpha   90.00
_cell.angle_beta   90.00
_cell.angle_gamma   90.00
#
_symmetry.space_group_name_H-M   'P 1'
#
loop_
_entity.id
_entity.type
_entity.pdbx_description
1 polymer ?
#
loop_
_entity_poly.entity_id
_entity_poly.type
_entity_poly.pdbx_seq_one_letter_code
_entity_poly.pdbx_strand_id
1 'polypeptide(L)'
;MKKSKKEKKTSVGGQAVMEGVMMRGRTAMATAVRDEDGVIRMESVRLTPPEKRNKFAKLPVVRGVVNFVSSMVTGMKTLMRSAEVFGEGEPSKFEKWMAKKFKINIMSVVLFLSALLGVALAVGLFIVLPQLARRGIELLVGGGFEFGVLAKNFIEGGFKILVFVGYILLISLMKDVRRLFMYHGAEHKTISCYEKDLPLTPENAKTCSRIHDRCGTTFMVFVIVISILVFALAESLFALYGMSVEKIWRVLLKIALLPFVAGISYELLKGLAKTDSKIVLPLKWPGMLLQKITTREPDDEMLEVAIAAFGKVMELDADPSLPTEKFVVAKKRGEVTEEVKKRLLAGGIEESAEAEWLVSLTLGVKRSEAYTDNLVSPKNIDKINSLVEQRLSGRPLWYCVGDTEFYGYKIKTDERALIPRCETEELVERALKRIEKESEVLDLCTGSGAIAVAVQKKSGAKVTAADVSADALALARENAAENQADVEFVQSDLFAEIDGAFDVIVSNPPYIKSEDIDGLQREIKDFEPRIALDGGADGLDFYRRIAKDAPAHIKAGGALFLECGETQAEEIAAMFEKAEIFKDLEGKERIVKAEF
;
A
#
# COMPACT_ATOMS: atom_id res chain seq x y z
N MET A 1 2.18 52.19 0.28
CA MET A 1 1.06 51.22 0.20
C MET A 1 1.50 50.03 -0.66
N LYS A 2 1.81 48.88 -0.06
CA LYS A 2 2.12 47.65 -0.82
C LYS A 2 0.85 47.20 -1.55
N LYS A 3 0.89 47.12 -2.88
CA LYS A 3 -0.17 46.49 -3.68
C LYS A 3 -0.35 45.06 -3.17
N SER A 4 -1.51 44.77 -2.57
CA SER A 4 -1.92 43.41 -2.22
C SER A 4 -1.89 42.58 -3.51
N LYS A 5 -0.97 41.59 -3.59
CA LYS A 5 -0.98 40.54 -4.61
C LYS A 5 -2.38 39.91 -4.55
N LYS A 6 -3.08 39.80 -5.68
CA LYS A 6 -4.34 39.05 -5.77
C LYS A 6 -4.06 37.61 -5.31
N GLU A 7 -4.61 37.21 -4.18
CA GLU A 7 -4.53 35.83 -3.68
C GLU A 7 -5.16 34.89 -4.70
N LYS A 8 -4.48 33.77 -4.98
CA LYS A 8 -4.94 32.76 -5.93
C LYS A 8 -5.99 31.90 -5.24
N LYS A 9 -7.27 32.28 -5.29
CA LYS A 9 -8.35 31.51 -4.64
C LYS A 9 -8.51 30.15 -5.32
N THR A 10 -8.18 29.07 -4.60
CA THR A 10 -8.35 27.69 -5.10
C THR A 10 -9.78 27.20 -4.91
N SER A 11 -10.24 26.34 -5.81
CA SER A 11 -11.51 25.61 -5.65
C SER A 11 -11.35 24.34 -4.82
N VAL A 12 -10.12 23.94 -4.48
CA VAL A 12 -9.84 22.78 -3.64
C VAL A 12 -10.30 23.08 -2.21
N GLY A 13 -11.03 22.15 -1.61
CA GLY A 13 -11.33 22.12 -0.18
C GLY A 13 -10.99 20.75 0.38
N GLY A 14 -10.95 20.62 1.70
CA GLY A 14 -10.67 19.33 2.31
C GLY A 14 -11.57 18.99 3.49
N GLN A 15 -11.23 17.87 4.10
CA GLN A 15 -11.78 17.38 5.35
C GLN A 15 -10.70 16.58 6.06
N ALA A 16 -10.49 16.84 7.34
CA ALA A 16 -9.70 15.96 8.19
C ALA A 16 -10.39 14.60 8.34
N VAL A 17 -9.59 13.53 8.32
CA VAL A 17 -10.00 12.15 8.56
C VAL A 17 -9.11 11.52 9.62
N MET A 18 -9.33 10.26 9.97
CA MET A 18 -8.47 9.59 10.96
C MET A 18 -7.06 9.51 10.39
N GLU A 19 -6.11 10.10 11.11
CA GLU A 19 -4.70 10.13 10.73
C GLU A 19 -4.40 10.64 9.31
N GLY A 20 -5.24 11.54 8.80
CA GLY A 20 -5.09 12.00 7.44
C GLY A 20 -5.96 13.17 7.03
N VAL A 21 -5.84 13.51 5.74
CA VAL A 21 -6.64 14.57 5.11
C VAL A 21 -7.17 14.08 3.78
N MET A 22 -8.46 14.32 3.57
CA MET A 22 -9.08 14.23 2.25
C MET A 22 -9.09 15.61 1.62
N MET A 23 -8.59 15.71 0.39
CA MET A 23 -8.67 16.89 -0.46
C MET A 23 -9.61 16.61 -1.63
N ARG A 24 -10.41 17.61 -1.98
CA ARG A 24 -11.41 17.54 -3.04
C ARG A 24 -11.22 18.68 -4.02
N GLY A 25 -10.88 18.34 -5.26
CA GLY A 25 -10.78 19.24 -6.39
C GLY A 25 -12.08 19.29 -7.20
N ARG A 26 -11.95 19.71 -8.46
CA ARG A 26 -13.07 19.86 -9.40
C ARG A 26 -13.51 18.51 -9.98
N THR A 27 -12.54 17.67 -10.32
CA THR A 27 -12.74 16.40 -11.05
C THR A 27 -12.15 15.20 -10.33
N ALA A 28 -11.41 15.41 -9.24
CA ALA A 28 -10.84 14.36 -8.43
C ALA A 28 -10.93 14.66 -6.93
N MET A 29 -10.76 13.60 -6.14
CA MET A 29 -10.60 13.63 -4.70
C MET A 29 -9.45 12.68 -4.34
N ALA A 30 -8.61 13.07 -3.40
CA ALA A 30 -7.56 12.21 -2.87
C ALA A 30 -7.57 12.26 -1.34
N THR A 31 -7.30 11.13 -0.72
CA THR A 31 -7.18 10.97 0.72
C THR A 31 -5.81 10.42 1.00
N ALA A 32 -5.03 11.14 1.81
CA ALA A 32 -3.74 10.69 2.30
C ALA A 32 -3.84 10.41 3.79
N VAL A 33 -3.27 9.28 4.22
CA VAL A 33 -3.30 8.80 5.61
C VAL A 33 -1.90 8.27 5.93
N ARG A 34 -1.37 8.56 7.13
CA ARG A 34 -0.07 8.01 7.55
C ARG A 34 -0.29 6.72 8.35
N ASP A 35 0.17 5.58 7.86
CA ASP A 35 0.02 4.30 8.55
C ASP A 35 0.94 4.15 9.78
N GLU A 36 0.82 3.03 10.49
CA GLU A 36 1.64 2.74 11.69
C GLU A 36 3.14 2.61 11.40
N ASP A 37 3.51 2.28 10.16
CA ASP A 37 4.90 2.22 9.68
C ASP A 37 5.43 3.62 9.28
N GLY A 38 4.60 4.67 9.38
CA GLY A 38 4.95 6.05 9.02
C GLY A 38 4.84 6.36 7.53
N VAL A 39 4.33 5.43 6.72
CA VAL A 39 4.19 5.55 5.26
C VAL A 39 2.88 6.26 4.91
N ILE A 40 2.94 7.21 3.98
CA ILE A 40 1.74 7.89 3.48
C ILE A 40 1.01 6.99 2.48
N ARG A 41 -0.15 6.48 2.89
CA ARG A 41 -1.08 5.73 2.05
C ARG A 41 -2.03 6.67 1.33
N MET A 42 -2.24 6.43 0.03
CA MET A 42 -3.02 7.28 -0.85
C MET A 42 -4.24 6.52 -1.40
N GLU A 43 -5.40 7.16 -1.39
CA GLU A 43 -6.57 6.72 -2.14
C GLU A 43 -7.13 7.89 -2.93
N SER A 44 -7.36 7.71 -4.23
CA SER A 44 -7.92 8.74 -5.09
C SER A 44 -9.10 8.23 -5.91
N VAL A 45 -10.05 9.12 -6.17
CA VAL A 45 -11.26 8.82 -6.94
C VAL A 45 -11.59 9.97 -7.89
N ARG A 46 -12.11 9.63 -9.08
CA ARG A 46 -12.63 10.61 -10.02
C ARG A 46 -14.04 11.04 -9.62
N LEU A 47 -14.29 12.34 -9.76
CA LEU A 47 -15.57 12.97 -9.46
C LEU A 47 -16.25 13.43 -10.75
N THR A 48 -17.56 13.27 -10.81
CA THR A 48 -18.36 13.84 -11.88
C THR A 48 -18.37 15.37 -11.76
N PRO A 49 -17.94 16.11 -12.81
CA PRO A 49 -17.90 17.56 -12.78
C PRO A 49 -19.29 18.17 -12.50
N PRO A 50 -19.37 19.29 -11.76
CA PRO A 50 -20.64 19.96 -11.46
C PRO A 50 -21.50 20.32 -12.68
N GLU A 51 -20.89 20.56 -13.83
CA GLU A 51 -21.54 20.96 -15.08
C GLU A 51 -22.43 19.85 -15.65
N LYS A 52 -22.00 18.59 -15.48
CA LYS A 52 -22.67 17.36 -15.94
C LYS A 52 -23.80 16.90 -15.01
N ARG A 53 -24.09 17.62 -13.91
CA ARG A 53 -25.17 17.27 -12.97
C ARG A 53 -26.55 17.73 -13.48
N ASN A 54 -27.60 17.01 -13.09
CA ASN A 54 -29.00 17.27 -13.47
C ASN A 54 -29.45 18.72 -13.21
N LYS A 55 -30.28 19.26 -14.11
CA LYS A 55 -30.78 20.67 -14.04
C LYS A 55 -31.52 20.98 -12.73
N PHE A 56 -32.32 20.04 -12.21
CA PHE A 56 -33.04 20.21 -10.94
C PHE A 56 -32.13 20.36 -9.71
N ALA A 57 -30.95 19.71 -9.71
CA ALA A 57 -29.97 19.84 -8.64
C ALA A 57 -29.23 21.19 -8.65
N LYS A 58 -29.54 22.09 -9.61
CA LYS A 58 -28.94 23.43 -9.73
C LYS A 58 -29.80 24.52 -9.07
N LEU A 59 -31.06 24.24 -8.72
CA LEU A 59 -31.95 25.19 -8.03
C LEU A 59 -31.36 25.60 -6.66
N PRO A 60 -31.42 26.88 -6.26
CA PRO A 60 -30.99 27.32 -4.93
C PRO A 60 -31.72 26.54 -3.82
N VAL A 61 -31.08 26.35 -2.66
CA VAL A 61 -31.56 25.52 -1.54
C VAL A 61 -31.56 24.02 -1.85
N VAL A 62 -32.20 23.56 -2.93
CA VAL A 62 -32.17 22.13 -3.38
C VAL A 62 -30.73 21.70 -3.65
N ARG A 63 -29.96 22.54 -4.35
CA ARG A 63 -28.53 22.37 -4.56
C ARG A 63 -27.76 22.26 -3.25
N GLY A 64 -28.10 23.11 -2.28
CA GLY A 64 -27.49 23.09 -0.95
C GLY A 64 -27.74 21.78 -0.23
N VAL A 65 -28.98 21.28 -0.24
CA VAL A 65 -29.35 19.97 0.33
C VAL A 65 -28.59 18.83 -0.34
N VAL A 66 -28.62 18.76 -1.67
CA VAL A 66 -27.95 17.69 -2.43
C VAL A 66 -26.45 17.69 -2.18
N ASN A 67 -25.80 18.87 -2.20
CA ASN A 67 -24.37 18.97 -1.94
C ASN A 67 -24.01 18.61 -0.51
N PHE A 68 -24.82 19.02 0.48
CA PHE A 68 -24.62 18.68 1.88
C PHE A 68 -24.73 17.17 2.12
N VAL A 69 -25.79 16.52 1.61
CA VAL A 69 -25.95 15.07 1.75
C VAL A 69 -24.82 14.33 1.04
N SER A 70 -24.46 14.75 -0.17
CA SER A 70 -23.34 14.15 -0.91
C SER A 70 -22.00 14.31 -0.19
N SER A 71 -21.70 15.49 0.36
CA SER A 71 -20.46 15.70 1.12
C SER A 71 -20.45 14.88 2.42
N MET A 72 -21.58 14.77 3.11
CA MET A 72 -21.69 13.96 4.32
C MET A 72 -21.47 12.47 4.05
N VAL A 73 -22.12 11.92 3.02
CA VAL A 73 -21.93 10.51 2.62
C VAL A 73 -20.49 10.26 2.19
N THR A 74 -19.91 11.16 1.40
CA THR A 74 -18.51 11.05 0.97
C THR A 74 -17.57 11.11 2.17
N GLY A 75 -17.75 12.10 3.06
CA GLY A 75 -16.93 12.28 4.25
C GLY A 75 -16.99 11.09 5.20
N MET A 76 -18.18 10.50 5.39
CA MET A 76 -18.33 9.28 6.21
C MET A 76 -17.62 8.09 5.57
N LYS A 77 -17.79 7.88 4.26
CA LYS A 77 -17.10 6.81 3.54
C LYS A 77 -15.59 6.96 3.63
N THR A 78 -15.07 8.18 3.45
CA THR A 78 -13.63 8.44 3.53
C THR A 78 -13.10 8.24 4.95
N LEU A 79 -13.84 8.63 5.98
CA LEU A 79 -13.47 8.38 7.37
C LEU A 79 -13.37 6.88 7.65
N MET A 80 -14.36 6.09 7.21
CA MET A 80 -14.31 4.63 7.33
C MET A 80 -13.11 4.04 6.59
N ARG A 81 -12.84 4.48 5.36
CA ARG A 81 -11.68 4.03 4.58
C ARG A 81 -10.35 4.42 5.23
N SER A 82 -10.24 5.59 5.85
CA SER A 82 -9.04 5.98 6.60
C SER A 82 -8.82 5.10 7.83
N ALA A 83 -9.88 4.66 8.49
CA ALA A 83 -9.78 3.76 9.64
C ALA A 83 -9.32 2.34 9.23
N GLU A 84 -9.69 1.86 8.04
CA GLU A 84 -9.24 0.57 7.50
C GLU A 84 -7.72 0.49 7.27
N VAL A 85 -7.04 1.64 7.06
CA VAL A 85 -5.58 1.69 6.92
C VAL A 85 -4.88 1.28 8.23
N PHE A 86 -5.50 1.57 9.37
CA PHE A 86 -5.05 1.16 10.71
C PHE A 86 -5.66 -0.15 11.17
N GLY A 87 -6.38 -0.84 10.26
CA GLY A 87 -7.31 -1.94 10.54
C GLY A 87 -6.90 -2.72 11.77
N GLU A 88 -7.65 -2.45 12.84
CA GLU A 88 -7.49 -3.09 14.15
C GLU A 88 -7.37 -4.59 13.97
N GLY A 89 -6.47 -5.19 14.75
CA GLY A 89 -6.04 -6.59 14.66
C GLY A 89 -7.18 -7.60 14.64
N GLU A 90 -6.81 -8.86 14.40
CA GLU A 90 -7.74 -9.98 14.18
C GLU A 90 -9.07 -9.88 14.94
N PRO A 91 -10.22 -10.15 14.28
CA PRO A 91 -11.51 -10.11 14.94
C PRO A 91 -11.51 -11.00 16.18
N SER A 92 -12.04 -10.47 17.28
CA SER A 92 -12.07 -11.14 18.58
C SER A 92 -12.70 -12.53 18.47
N LYS A 93 -12.31 -13.47 19.35
CA LYS A 93 -12.92 -14.83 19.39
C LYS A 93 -14.45 -14.77 19.47
N PHE A 94 -15.01 -13.72 20.08
CA PHE A 94 -16.45 -13.46 20.14
C PHE A 94 -17.04 -13.09 18.77
N GLU A 95 -16.35 -12.24 18.01
CA GLU A 95 -16.76 -11.83 16.66
C GLU A 95 -16.71 -13.01 15.68
N LYS A 96 -15.65 -13.83 15.75
CA LYS A 96 -15.51 -15.07 14.97
C LYS A 96 -16.65 -16.06 15.28
N TRP A 97 -17.06 -16.21 16.55
CA TRP A 97 -18.17 -17.09 16.95
C TRP A 97 -19.54 -16.58 16.48
N MET A 98 -19.81 -15.28 16.66
CA MET A 98 -21.08 -14.66 16.28
C MET A 98 -21.29 -14.61 14.76
N ALA A 99 -20.25 -14.28 13.98
CA ALA A 99 -20.32 -14.27 12.52
C ALA A 99 -20.67 -15.67 11.97
N LYS A 100 -20.09 -16.72 12.57
CA LYS A 100 -20.37 -18.12 12.22
C LYS A 100 -21.80 -18.55 12.55
N LYS A 101 -22.40 -18.03 13.64
CA LYS A 101 -23.74 -18.43 14.10
C LYS A 101 -24.88 -17.65 13.45
N PHE A 102 -24.69 -16.35 13.19
CA PHE A 102 -25.77 -15.46 12.76
C PHE A 102 -25.71 -15.01 11.30
N LYS A 103 -24.61 -15.25 10.56
CA LYS A 103 -24.42 -14.79 9.17
C LYS A 103 -24.71 -13.29 8.94
N ILE A 104 -24.69 -12.47 9.99
CA ILE A 104 -24.88 -11.02 9.94
C ILE A 104 -23.52 -10.37 10.19
N ASN A 105 -23.16 -9.38 9.38
CA ASN A 105 -21.95 -8.59 9.58
C ASN A 105 -22.08 -7.79 10.89
N ILE A 106 -21.34 -8.19 11.93
CA ILE A 106 -21.43 -7.57 13.27
C ILE A 106 -21.12 -6.08 13.19
N MET A 107 -20.19 -5.69 12.33
CA MET A 107 -19.81 -4.30 12.13
C MET A 107 -21.00 -3.47 11.64
N SER A 108 -21.86 -4.01 10.76
CA SER A 108 -23.03 -3.27 10.30
C SER A 108 -24.09 -3.06 11.39
N VAL A 109 -24.23 -4.02 12.32
CA VAL A 109 -25.11 -3.89 13.50
C VAL A 109 -24.56 -2.85 14.47
N VAL A 110 -23.26 -2.90 14.77
CA VAL A 110 -22.60 -1.94 15.66
C VAL A 110 -22.68 -0.52 15.07
N LEU A 111 -22.44 -0.37 13.76
CA LEU A 111 -22.60 0.90 13.05
C LEU A 111 -24.04 1.41 13.12
N PHE A 112 -25.04 0.55 12.92
CA PHE A 112 -26.45 0.92 13.02
C PHE A 112 -26.83 1.40 14.43
N LEU A 113 -26.44 0.64 15.47
CA LEU A 113 -26.70 1.02 16.86
C LEU A 113 -25.98 2.31 17.25
N SER A 114 -24.74 2.49 16.81
CA SER A 114 -23.95 3.72 17.04
C SER A 114 -24.59 4.92 16.36
N ALA A 115 -25.09 4.76 15.13
CA ALA A 115 -25.81 5.80 14.41
C ALA A 115 -27.13 6.16 15.12
N LEU A 116 -27.89 5.17 15.58
CA LEU A 116 -29.13 5.39 16.32
C LEU A 116 -28.89 6.14 17.63
N LEU A 117 -27.86 5.74 18.39
CA LEU A 117 -27.45 6.40 19.62
C LEU A 117 -26.98 7.84 19.35
N GLY A 118 -26.22 8.06 18.27
CA GLY A 118 -25.78 9.38 17.85
C GLY A 118 -26.95 10.31 17.52
N VAL A 119 -27.97 9.83 16.80
CA VAL A 119 -29.19 10.59 16.51
C VAL A 119 -29.97 10.87 17.79
N ALA A 120 -30.14 9.89 18.67
CA ALA A 120 -30.83 10.06 19.94
C ALA A 120 -30.14 11.10 20.83
N LEU A 121 -28.81 11.04 20.91
CA LEU A 121 -27.98 12.02 21.63
C LEU A 121 -28.11 13.42 21.02
N ALA A 122 -28.09 13.54 19.70
CA ALA A 122 -28.25 14.83 19.01
C ALA A 122 -29.63 15.45 19.29
N VAL A 123 -30.71 14.67 19.23
CA VAL A 123 -32.07 15.13 19.60
C VAL A 123 -32.11 15.51 21.09
N GLY A 124 -31.52 14.71 21.96
CA GLY A 124 -31.42 14.99 23.39
C GLY A 124 -30.72 16.31 23.69
N LEU A 125 -29.53 16.53 23.13
CA LEU A 125 -28.69 17.70 23.41
C LEU A 125 -29.17 18.99 22.71
N PHE A 126 -29.61 18.90 21.45
CA PHE A 126 -29.88 20.09 20.64
C PHE A 126 -31.36 20.45 20.50
N ILE A 127 -32.27 19.54 20.87
CA ILE A 127 -33.72 19.79 20.83
C ILE A 127 -34.30 19.77 22.23
N VAL A 128 -34.10 18.69 23.00
CA VAL A 128 -34.77 18.50 24.30
C VAL A 128 -34.13 19.32 25.42
N LEU A 129 -32.79 19.26 25.57
CA LEU A 129 -32.07 19.92 26.66
C LEU A 129 -32.28 21.45 26.73
N PRO A 130 -32.24 22.21 25.62
CA PRO A 130 -32.51 23.65 25.66
C PRO A 130 -33.92 23.98 26.14
N GLN A 131 -34.91 23.14 25.80
CA GLN A 131 -36.30 23.31 26.25
C GLN A 131 -36.44 23.04 27.75
N LEU A 132 -35.75 22.00 28.25
CA LEU A 132 -35.71 21.70 29.67
C LEU A 132 -35.02 22.82 30.46
N ALA A 133 -33.90 23.35 29.95
CA ALA A 133 -33.17 24.45 30.56
C ALA A 133 -34.04 25.72 30.66
N ARG A 134 -34.73 26.10 29.56
CA ARG A 134 -35.68 27.22 29.57
C ARG A 134 -36.80 27.01 30.59
N ARG A 135 -37.42 25.83 30.63
CA ARG A 135 -38.48 25.51 31.59
C ARG A 135 -37.98 25.57 33.04
N GLY A 136 -36.75 25.15 33.28
CA GLY A 136 -36.09 25.29 34.58
C GLY A 136 -35.99 26.76 35.02
N ILE A 137 -35.65 27.66 34.11
CA ILE A 137 -35.63 29.11 34.40
C ILE A 137 -37.04 29.62 34.74
N GLU A 138 -38.06 29.27 33.95
CA GLU A 138 -39.45 29.70 34.22
C GLU A 138 -39.94 29.23 35.60
N LEU A 139 -39.59 28.00 35.99
CA LEU A 139 -39.90 27.47 37.31
C LEU A 139 -39.16 28.18 38.44
N LEU A 140 -37.88 28.55 38.24
CA LEU A 140 -37.05 29.24 39.22
C LEU A 140 -37.48 30.70 39.45
N VAL A 141 -37.98 31.37 38.42
CA VAL A 141 -38.50 32.75 38.52
C VAL A 141 -39.82 32.79 39.30
N GLY A 142 -40.61 31.71 39.27
CA GLY A 142 -41.85 31.58 40.03
C GLY A 142 -43.01 32.45 39.53
N GLY A 143 -44.17 32.34 40.18
CA GLY A 143 -45.32 33.24 39.96
C GLY A 143 -46.12 33.05 38.65
N GLY A 144 -45.98 31.92 37.96
CA GLY A 144 -46.66 31.70 36.66
C GLY A 144 -46.03 32.46 35.50
N PHE A 145 -44.78 32.93 35.66
CA PHE A 145 -44.04 33.64 34.63
C PHE A 145 -43.79 32.73 33.42
N GLU A 146 -44.27 33.15 32.25
CA GLU A 146 -43.94 32.53 30.97
C GLU A 146 -43.26 33.54 30.06
N PHE A 147 -42.16 33.13 29.44
CA PHE A 147 -41.54 33.96 28.40
C PHE A 147 -42.49 34.10 27.19
N GLY A 148 -42.50 35.29 26.59
CA GLY A 148 -43.16 35.48 25.30
C GLY A 148 -42.55 34.59 24.21
N VAL A 149 -43.29 34.31 23.14
CA VAL A 149 -42.88 33.37 22.06
C VAL A 149 -41.51 33.70 21.47
N LEU A 150 -41.20 34.99 21.27
CA LEU A 150 -39.89 35.43 20.81
C LEU A 150 -38.79 35.16 21.84
N ALA A 151 -39.00 35.54 23.10
CA ALA A 151 -38.04 35.32 24.18
C ALA A 151 -37.76 33.81 24.41
N LYS A 152 -38.79 32.95 24.33
CA LYS A 152 -38.64 31.48 24.40
C LYS A 152 -37.65 30.98 23.33
N ASN A 153 -37.83 31.42 22.08
CA ASN A 153 -36.99 31.01 20.96
C ASN A 153 -35.55 31.52 21.05
N PHE A 154 -35.33 32.76 21.50
CA PHE A 154 -33.98 33.29 21.70
C PHE A 154 -33.24 32.61 22.85
N ILE A 155 -33.92 32.33 23.97
CA ILE A 155 -33.32 31.63 25.12
C ILE A 155 -32.94 30.20 24.72
N GLU A 156 -33.84 29.46 24.07
CA GLU A 156 -33.54 28.13 23.55
C GLU A 156 -32.38 28.17 22.54
N GLY A 157 -32.33 29.19 21.68
CA GLY A 157 -31.23 29.43 20.75
C GLY A 157 -29.89 29.67 21.44
N GLY A 158 -29.88 30.50 22.49
CA GLY A 158 -28.69 30.76 23.32
C GLY A 158 -28.16 29.50 24.00
N PHE A 159 -29.05 28.70 24.60
CA PHE A 159 -28.68 27.41 25.18
C PHE A 159 -28.14 26.43 24.15
N LYS A 160 -28.70 26.38 22.93
CA LYS A 160 -28.16 25.54 21.85
C LYS A 160 -26.72 25.90 21.51
N ILE A 161 -26.41 27.20 21.40
CA ILE A 161 -25.03 27.66 21.15
C ILE A 161 -24.11 27.26 22.30
N LEU A 162 -24.56 27.44 23.56
CA LEU A 162 -23.78 27.07 24.74
C LEU A 162 -23.50 25.56 24.78
N VAL A 163 -24.53 24.73 24.61
CA VAL A 163 -24.41 23.27 24.55
C VAL A 163 -23.50 22.85 23.40
N PHE A 164 -23.62 23.48 22.23
CA PHE A 164 -22.76 23.20 21.08
C PHE A 164 -21.29 23.48 21.36
N VAL A 165 -20.97 24.68 21.87
CA VAL A 165 -19.59 25.07 22.21
C VAL A 165 -19.04 24.19 23.33
N GLY A 166 -19.85 23.95 24.38
CA GLY A 166 -19.48 23.06 25.48
C GLY A 166 -19.19 21.63 25.01
N TYR A 167 -20.03 21.08 24.13
CA TYR A 167 -19.84 19.77 23.54
C TYR A 167 -18.52 19.69 22.76
N ILE A 168 -18.25 20.65 21.87
CA ILE A 168 -16.99 20.71 21.10
C ILE A 168 -15.78 20.80 22.03
N LEU A 169 -15.86 21.62 23.08
CA LEU A 169 -14.77 21.74 24.06
C LEU A 169 -14.52 20.41 24.79
N LEU A 170 -15.57 19.72 25.22
CA LEU A 170 -15.46 18.41 25.89
C LEU A 170 -14.81 17.36 25.00
N ILE A 171 -15.30 17.19 23.76
CA ILE A 171 -14.71 16.19 22.85
C ILE A 171 -13.28 16.57 22.44
N SER A 172 -12.93 17.86 22.42
CA SER A 172 -11.57 18.31 22.11
C SER A 172 -10.51 17.89 23.14
N LEU A 173 -10.94 17.37 24.29
CA LEU A 173 -10.07 16.78 25.32
C LEU A 173 -9.65 15.34 24.97
N MET A 174 -10.40 14.66 24.09
CA MET A 174 -10.07 13.31 23.63
C MET A 174 -8.85 13.36 22.69
N LYS A 175 -7.91 12.41 22.86
CA LYS A 175 -6.66 12.37 22.09
C LYS A 175 -6.91 12.29 20.58
N ASP A 176 -7.83 11.44 20.16
CA ASP A 176 -8.12 11.20 18.73
C ASP A 176 -8.75 12.44 18.08
N VAL A 177 -9.69 13.11 18.78
CA VAL A 177 -10.30 14.36 18.32
C VAL A 177 -9.28 15.50 18.27
N ARG A 178 -8.36 15.55 19.24
CA ARG A 178 -7.25 16.51 19.21
C ARG A 178 -6.37 16.31 17.97
N ARG A 179 -6.03 15.07 17.63
CA ARG A 179 -5.26 14.73 16.42
C ARG A 179 -6.04 15.09 15.16
N LEU A 180 -7.33 14.77 15.09
CA LEU A 180 -8.22 15.18 13.99
C LEU A 180 -8.23 16.70 13.79
N PHE A 181 -8.28 17.49 14.86
CA PHE A 181 -8.20 18.95 14.78
C PHE A 181 -6.82 19.47 14.35
N MET A 182 -5.74 18.72 14.59
CA MET A 182 -4.42 19.04 14.04
C MET A 182 -4.38 18.79 12.53
N TYR A 183 -4.88 17.66 12.03
CA TYR A 183 -5.03 17.41 10.59
C TYR A 183 -5.94 18.44 9.89
N HIS A 184 -6.98 18.91 10.57
CA HIS A 184 -7.80 20.02 10.07
C HIS A 184 -7.00 21.34 9.99
N GLY A 185 -6.11 21.58 10.96
CA GLY A 185 -5.15 22.68 10.89
C GLY A 185 -4.18 22.53 9.71
N ALA A 186 -3.68 21.31 9.46
CA ALA A 186 -2.82 20.99 8.32
C ALA A 186 -3.52 21.26 6.99
N GLU A 187 -4.77 20.83 6.84
CA GLU A 187 -5.61 21.11 5.67
C GLU A 187 -5.66 22.62 5.36
N HIS A 188 -6.04 23.43 6.35
CA HIS A 188 -6.17 24.88 6.19
C HIS A 188 -4.83 25.55 5.86
N LYS A 189 -3.74 25.11 6.49
CA LYS A 189 -2.40 25.64 6.26
C LYS A 189 -1.90 25.31 4.85
N THR A 190 -2.11 24.09 4.38
CA THR A 190 -1.76 23.67 3.01
C THR A 190 -2.52 24.47 1.96
N ILE A 191 -3.83 24.61 2.11
CA ILE A 191 -4.66 25.43 1.21
C ILE A 191 -4.17 26.89 1.23
N SER A 192 -3.98 27.47 2.42
CA SER A 192 -3.51 28.85 2.56
C SER A 192 -2.12 29.08 1.97
N CYS A 193 -1.22 28.10 2.08
CA CYS A 193 0.11 28.13 1.48
C CYS A 193 0.01 28.24 -0.05
N TYR A 194 -0.85 27.42 -0.65
CA TYR A 194 -1.13 27.46 -2.08
C TYR A 194 -1.74 28.80 -2.52
N GLU A 195 -2.71 29.33 -1.78
CA GLU A 195 -3.38 30.60 -2.14
C GLU A 195 -2.45 31.82 -2.07
N LYS A 196 -1.44 31.75 -1.20
CA LYS A 196 -0.36 32.73 -1.08
C LYS A 196 0.73 32.58 -2.14
N ASP A 197 0.62 31.58 -3.02
CA ASP A 197 1.60 31.32 -4.08
C ASP A 197 2.99 30.97 -3.52
N LEU A 198 3.02 30.29 -2.37
CA LEU A 198 4.24 29.75 -1.76
C LEU A 198 4.45 28.30 -2.21
N PRO A 199 5.70 27.82 -2.33
CA PRO A 199 5.98 26.41 -2.56
C PRO A 199 5.35 25.55 -1.47
N LEU A 200 4.68 24.46 -1.87
CA LEU A 200 4.00 23.54 -0.97
C LEU A 200 5.01 22.64 -0.24
N THR A 201 5.60 23.19 0.81
CA THR A 201 6.52 22.52 1.72
C THR A 201 6.01 22.62 3.16
N PRO A 202 6.30 21.65 4.05
CA PRO A 202 5.91 21.72 5.45
C PRO A 202 6.34 23.03 6.11
N GLU A 203 7.55 23.52 5.82
CA GLU A 203 8.10 24.76 6.38
C GLU A 203 7.25 25.98 6.01
N ASN A 204 6.87 26.11 4.73
CA ASN A 204 6.05 27.22 4.26
C ASN A 204 4.61 27.11 4.78
N ALA A 205 4.04 25.90 4.75
CA ALA A 205 2.68 25.65 5.22
C ALA A 205 2.55 25.96 6.71
N LYS A 206 3.57 25.64 7.52
CA LYS A 206 3.60 25.94 8.97
C LYS A 206 3.44 27.43 9.29
N THR A 207 3.93 28.32 8.44
CA THR A 207 3.78 29.78 8.62
C THR A 207 2.38 30.32 8.28
N CYS A 208 1.53 29.48 7.67
CA CYS A 208 0.21 29.89 7.23
C CYS A 208 -0.85 29.82 8.34
N SER A 209 -1.98 30.50 8.12
CA SER A 209 -3.08 30.55 9.08
C SER A 209 -3.82 29.21 9.12
N ARG A 210 -4.19 28.77 10.32
CA ARG A 210 -5.14 27.67 10.54
C ARG A 210 -6.61 28.11 10.47
N ILE A 211 -6.87 29.40 10.26
CA ILE A 211 -8.22 29.96 10.07
C ILE A 211 -8.42 30.23 8.59
N HIS A 212 -9.50 29.69 8.04
CA HIS A 212 -9.84 29.78 6.63
C HIS A 212 -11.34 30.03 6.42
N ASP A 213 -11.66 30.84 5.41
CA ASP A 213 -13.02 31.33 5.16
C ASP A 213 -13.98 30.26 4.62
N ARG A 214 -13.45 29.15 4.11
CA ARG A 214 -14.21 28.08 3.44
C ARG A 214 -14.23 26.77 4.25
N CYS A 215 -14.35 26.89 5.57
CA CYS A 215 -14.38 25.76 6.49
C CYS A 215 -15.82 25.30 6.81
N GLY A 216 -16.02 23.98 6.92
CA GLY A 216 -17.29 23.37 7.34
C GLY A 216 -17.73 23.76 8.77
N THR A 217 -16.80 24.16 9.64
CA THR A 217 -17.12 24.67 10.98
C THR A 217 -17.99 25.92 10.94
N THR A 218 -17.73 26.82 9.99
CA THR A 218 -18.56 28.03 9.79
C THR A 218 -19.97 27.65 9.33
N PHE A 219 -20.10 26.58 8.53
CA PHE A 219 -21.42 26.05 8.13
C PHE A 219 -22.22 25.55 9.35
N MET A 220 -21.60 24.85 10.30
CA MET A 220 -22.31 24.39 11.51
C MET A 220 -22.91 25.55 12.31
N VAL A 221 -22.18 26.66 12.44
CA VAL A 221 -22.68 27.87 13.12
C VAL A 221 -23.87 28.46 12.36
N PHE A 222 -23.80 28.53 11.03
CA PHE A 222 -24.93 28.99 10.21
C PHE A 222 -26.15 28.09 10.35
N VAL A 223 -25.97 26.77 10.38
CA VAL A 223 -27.08 25.83 10.61
C VAL A 223 -27.78 26.14 11.93
N ILE A 224 -27.02 26.38 13.01
CA ILE A 224 -27.60 26.71 14.32
C ILE A 224 -28.37 28.05 14.25
N VAL A 225 -27.74 29.11 13.74
CA VAL A 225 -28.36 30.45 13.67
C VAL A 225 -29.60 30.46 12.76
N ILE A 226 -29.50 29.89 11.56
CA ILE A 226 -30.61 29.79 10.62
C ILE A 226 -31.71 28.88 11.17
N SER A 227 -31.39 27.81 11.90
CA SER A 227 -32.40 26.98 12.55
C SER A 227 -33.24 27.78 13.55
N ILE A 228 -32.62 28.65 14.35
CA ILE A 228 -33.32 29.50 15.32
C ILE A 228 -34.30 30.43 14.59
N LEU A 229 -33.85 31.07 13.50
CA LEU A 229 -34.68 31.99 12.72
C LEU A 229 -35.83 31.27 11.99
N VAL A 230 -35.53 30.15 11.32
CA VAL A 230 -36.53 29.38 10.56
C VAL A 230 -37.58 28.79 11.50
N PHE A 231 -37.16 28.25 12.65
CA PHE A 231 -38.10 27.68 13.63
C PHE A 231 -38.93 28.77 14.31
N ALA A 232 -38.35 29.92 14.67
CA ALA A 232 -39.09 31.04 15.23
C ALA A 232 -40.14 31.56 14.24
N LEU A 233 -39.79 31.68 12.95
CA LEU A 233 -40.71 32.10 11.90
C LEU A 233 -41.82 31.07 11.67
N ALA A 234 -41.46 29.78 11.58
CA ALA A 234 -42.43 28.70 11.40
C ALA A 234 -43.45 28.69 12.55
N GLU A 235 -42.98 28.71 13.81
CA GLU A 235 -43.86 28.73 14.99
C GLU A 235 -44.76 29.99 15.02
N SER A 236 -44.23 31.16 14.63
CA SER A 236 -45.02 32.38 14.52
C SER A 236 -46.11 32.29 13.44
N LEU A 237 -45.84 31.64 12.30
CA LEU A 237 -46.83 31.43 11.25
C LEU A 237 -47.93 30.48 11.72
N PHE A 238 -47.58 29.35 12.34
CA PHE A 238 -48.59 28.42 12.90
C PHE A 238 -49.49 29.08 13.95
N ALA A 239 -48.92 29.94 14.80
CA ALA A 239 -49.69 30.71 15.76
C ALA A 239 -50.67 31.68 15.09
N LEU A 240 -50.28 32.31 13.97
CA LEU A 240 -51.14 33.22 13.19
C LEU A 240 -52.33 32.51 12.55
N TYR A 241 -52.15 31.27 12.10
CA TYR A 241 -53.22 30.43 11.54
C TYR A 241 -54.05 29.69 12.61
N GLY A 242 -53.86 30.00 13.90
CA GLY A 242 -54.64 29.41 15.00
C GLY A 242 -54.38 27.91 15.23
N MET A 243 -53.32 27.35 14.66
CA MET A 243 -53.02 25.93 14.77
C MET A 243 -52.23 25.65 16.05
N SER A 244 -52.87 25.03 17.06
CA SER A 244 -52.17 24.52 18.24
C SER A 244 -51.43 23.22 17.89
N VAL A 245 -50.18 23.33 17.45
CA VAL A 245 -49.35 22.16 17.16
C VAL A 245 -48.98 21.48 18.49
N GLU A 246 -49.45 20.24 18.71
CA GLU A 246 -49.07 19.45 19.88
C GLU A 246 -47.55 19.26 19.95
N LYS A 247 -47.02 18.98 21.15
CA LYS A 247 -45.57 18.93 21.42
C LYS A 247 -44.82 17.99 20.47
N ILE A 248 -45.41 16.84 20.12
CA ILE A 248 -44.77 15.85 19.24
C ILE A 248 -44.70 16.32 17.79
N TRP A 249 -45.76 16.98 17.31
CA TRP A 249 -45.82 17.55 15.96
C TRP A 249 -44.85 18.70 15.76
N ARG A 250 -44.54 19.47 16.82
CA ARG A 250 -43.48 20.50 16.75
C ARG A 250 -42.10 19.91 16.55
N VAL A 251 -41.81 18.76 17.19
CA VAL A 251 -40.53 18.06 17.01
C VAL A 251 -40.44 17.48 15.60
N LEU A 252 -41.50 16.86 15.10
CA LEU A 252 -41.56 16.33 13.74
C LEU A 252 -41.40 17.43 12.68
N LEU A 253 -42.04 18.59 12.88
CA LEU A 253 -41.88 19.75 12.01
C LEU A 253 -40.42 20.25 11.98
N LYS A 254 -39.78 20.35 13.15
CA LYS A 254 -38.36 20.77 13.24
C LYS A 254 -37.46 19.81 12.47
N ILE A 255 -37.70 18.49 12.58
CA ILE A 255 -36.98 17.46 11.81
C ILE A 255 -37.22 17.63 10.30
N ALA A 256 -38.48 17.81 9.89
CA ALA A 256 -38.85 17.99 8.48
C ALA A 256 -38.22 19.24 7.84
N LEU A 257 -37.98 20.29 8.63
CA LEU A 257 -37.36 21.55 8.19
C LEU A 257 -35.81 21.50 8.18
N LEU A 258 -35.16 20.47 8.75
CA LEU A 258 -33.69 20.37 8.78
C LEU A 258 -33.03 20.44 7.39
N PRO A 259 -33.53 19.73 6.34
CA PRO A 259 -32.96 19.85 5.01
C PRO A 259 -33.04 21.30 4.49
N PHE A 260 -34.16 21.99 4.73
CA PHE A 260 -34.32 23.38 4.31
C PHE A 260 -33.33 24.32 5.01
N VAL A 261 -33.14 24.16 6.33
CA VAL A 261 -32.14 24.89 7.11
C VAL A 261 -30.72 24.63 6.57
N ALA A 262 -30.37 23.37 6.31
CA ALA A 262 -29.07 23.01 5.74
C ALA A 262 -28.85 23.61 4.35
N GLY A 263 -29.89 23.59 3.50
CA GLY A 263 -29.85 24.16 2.16
C GLY A 263 -29.61 25.67 2.16
N ILE A 264 -30.33 26.42 3.00
CA ILE A 264 -30.10 27.86 3.17
C ILE A 264 -28.70 28.15 3.73
N SER A 265 -28.29 27.40 4.76
CA SER A 265 -26.99 27.58 5.41
C SER A 265 -25.82 27.34 4.45
N TYR A 266 -25.95 26.37 3.53
CA TYR A 266 -24.96 26.08 2.51
C TYR A 266 -24.85 27.22 1.48
N GLU A 267 -25.99 27.74 1.01
CA GLU A 267 -26.01 28.85 0.06
C GLU A 267 -25.47 30.14 0.69
N LEU A 268 -25.78 30.38 1.98
CA LEU A 268 -25.21 31.47 2.74
C LEU A 268 -23.68 31.35 2.85
N LEU A 269 -23.17 30.17 3.24
CA LEU A 269 -21.72 29.93 3.29
C LEU A 269 -21.05 30.20 1.94
N LYS A 270 -21.60 29.64 0.87
CA LYS A 270 -21.07 29.81 -0.49
C LYS A 270 -21.12 31.26 -0.96
N GLY A 271 -22.13 32.01 -0.58
CA GLY A 271 -22.27 33.43 -0.89
C GLY A 271 -21.23 34.28 -0.14
N LEU A 272 -21.13 34.11 1.18
CA LEU A 272 -20.22 34.87 2.02
C LEU A 272 -18.74 34.55 1.72
N ALA A 273 -18.43 33.33 1.30
CA ALA A 273 -17.07 32.94 0.90
C ALA A 273 -16.50 33.73 -0.31
N LYS A 274 -17.35 34.40 -1.10
CA LYS A 274 -16.91 35.14 -2.30
C LYS A 274 -16.42 36.55 -2.03
N THR A 275 -16.76 37.13 -0.87
CA THR A 275 -16.57 38.56 -0.62
C THR A 275 -16.03 38.81 0.78
N ASP A 276 -15.05 39.71 0.87
CA ASP A 276 -14.36 40.08 2.13
C ASP A 276 -14.69 41.53 2.54
N SER A 277 -15.93 41.96 2.29
CA SER A 277 -16.37 43.33 2.60
C SER A 277 -16.56 43.53 4.11
N LYS A 278 -16.43 44.78 4.56
CA LYS A 278 -16.59 45.17 5.98
C LYS A 278 -17.98 44.81 6.56
N ILE A 279 -18.97 44.61 5.70
CA ILE A 279 -20.35 44.22 6.08
C ILE A 279 -20.47 42.69 6.24
N VAL A 280 -19.71 41.92 5.46
CA VAL A 280 -19.75 40.45 5.47
C VAL A 280 -18.89 39.86 6.60
N LEU A 281 -17.80 40.55 6.97
CA LEU A 281 -16.85 40.06 7.98
C LEU A 281 -17.48 39.75 9.35
N PRO A 282 -18.39 40.57 9.91
CA PRO A 282 -19.08 40.25 11.16
C PRO A 282 -19.92 38.96 11.09
N LEU A 283 -20.48 38.62 9.92
CA LEU A 283 -21.26 37.39 9.73
C LEU A 283 -20.36 36.15 9.71
N LYS A 284 -19.11 36.26 9.25
CA LYS A 284 -18.12 35.16 9.26
C LYS A 284 -17.50 34.94 10.65
N TRP A 285 -17.43 35.98 11.47
CA TRP A 285 -16.67 36.01 12.73
C TRP A 285 -17.00 34.87 13.70
N PRO A 286 -18.28 34.52 13.95
CA PRO A 286 -18.61 33.39 14.83
C PRO A 286 -18.01 32.06 14.36
N GLY A 287 -17.99 31.81 13.05
CA GLY A 287 -17.36 30.62 12.46
C GLY A 287 -15.84 30.64 12.63
N MET A 288 -15.20 31.79 12.41
CA MET A 288 -13.75 31.95 12.60
C MET A 288 -13.33 31.76 14.06
N LEU A 289 -14.15 32.19 15.02
CA LEU A 289 -13.91 31.91 16.44
C LEU A 289 -13.97 30.41 16.74
N LEU A 290 -14.96 29.71 16.20
CA LEU A 290 -15.10 28.27 16.41
C LEU A 290 -13.95 27.48 15.76
N GLN A 291 -13.39 27.97 14.65
CA GLN A 291 -12.17 27.42 14.06
C GLN A 291 -10.98 27.48 15.03
N LYS A 292 -10.90 28.47 15.93
CA LYS A 292 -9.82 28.50 16.94
C LYS A 292 -9.86 27.29 17.88
N ILE A 293 -11.04 26.69 18.07
CA ILE A 293 -11.28 25.51 18.92
C ILE A 293 -11.18 24.21 18.09
N THR A 294 -11.76 24.21 16.89
CA THR A 294 -11.86 23.04 15.99
C THR A 294 -10.67 22.84 15.06
N THR A 295 -9.63 23.66 15.19
CA THR A 295 -8.32 23.48 14.56
C THR A 295 -7.24 23.57 15.63
N ARG A 296 -6.13 22.87 15.42
CA ARG A 296 -4.93 22.95 16.25
C ARG A 296 -3.69 23.02 15.37
N GLU A 297 -2.56 23.38 15.96
CA GLU A 297 -1.28 23.40 15.26
C GLU A 297 -0.87 21.97 14.88
N PRO A 298 -0.68 21.66 13.58
CA PRO A 298 -0.15 20.37 13.15
C PRO A 298 1.37 20.29 13.38
N ASP A 299 1.87 19.06 13.45
CA ASP A 299 3.30 18.78 13.28
C ASP A 299 3.67 18.73 11.79
N ASP A 300 4.96 18.55 11.51
CA ASP A 300 5.48 18.58 10.14
C ASP A 300 5.03 17.33 9.35
N GLU A 301 4.91 16.17 10.02
CA GLU A 301 4.41 14.92 9.43
C GLU A 301 2.96 15.02 8.95
N MET A 302 2.09 15.72 9.70
CA MET A 302 0.71 15.99 9.31
C MET A 302 0.62 16.95 8.13
N LEU A 303 1.53 17.92 8.04
CA LEU A 303 1.62 18.83 6.91
C LEU A 303 2.04 18.10 5.63
N GLU A 304 2.99 17.17 5.71
CA GLU A 304 3.36 16.29 4.59
C GLU A 304 2.16 15.51 4.06
N VAL A 305 1.35 14.91 4.94
CA VAL A 305 0.13 14.18 4.56
C VAL A 305 -0.86 15.10 3.84
N ALA A 306 -1.11 16.30 4.39
CA ALA A 306 -2.02 17.27 3.78
C ALA A 306 -1.51 17.77 2.42
N ILE A 307 -0.20 18.01 2.28
CA ILE A 307 0.45 18.41 1.03
C ILE A 307 0.35 17.29 -0.01
N ALA A 308 0.61 16.03 0.38
CA ALA A 308 0.53 14.88 -0.51
C ALA A 308 -0.90 14.70 -1.07
N ALA A 309 -1.93 14.77 -0.21
CA ALA A 309 -3.33 14.75 -0.66
C ALA A 309 -3.64 15.91 -1.61
N PHE A 310 -3.16 17.11 -1.32
CA PHE A 310 -3.41 18.30 -2.15
C PHE A 310 -2.73 18.18 -3.52
N GLY A 311 -1.45 17.77 -3.54
CA GLY A 311 -0.67 17.54 -4.75
C GLY A 311 -1.34 16.52 -5.66
N LYS A 312 -1.74 15.37 -5.11
CA LYS A 312 -2.42 14.31 -5.88
C LYS A 312 -3.72 14.79 -6.53
N VAL A 313 -4.52 15.59 -5.81
CA VAL A 313 -5.72 16.19 -6.40
C VAL A 313 -5.38 17.13 -7.55
N MET A 314 -4.30 17.92 -7.43
CA MET A 314 -3.89 18.85 -8.48
C MET A 314 -3.38 18.13 -9.72
N GLU A 315 -2.60 17.07 -9.56
CA GLU A 315 -2.15 16.20 -10.66
C GLU A 315 -3.35 15.61 -11.41
N LEU A 316 -4.29 15.00 -10.66
CA LEU A 316 -5.47 14.38 -11.23
C LEU A 316 -6.39 15.42 -11.91
N ASP A 317 -6.59 16.59 -11.31
CA ASP A 317 -7.38 17.65 -11.95
C ASP A 317 -6.72 18.23 -13.20
N ALA A 318 -5.39 18.19 -13.29
CA ALA A 318 -4.64 18.63 -14.47
C ALA A 318 -4.66 17.60 -15.61
N ASP A 319 -4.58 16.31 -15.29
CA ASP A 319 -4.53 15.23 -16.26
C ASP A 319 -5.62 14.14 -16.01
N PRO A 320 -6.66 14.10 -16.85
CA PRO A 320 -7.70 13.07 -16.78
C PRO A 320 -7.23 11.65 -17.09
N SER A 321 -6.08 11.46 -17.75
CA SER A 321 -5.54 10.16 -18.14
C SER A 321 -4.85 9.42 -16.99
N LEU A 322 -4.41 10.15 -15.95
CA LEU A 322 -3.73 9.56 -14.80
C LEU A 322 -4.65 8.57 -14.05
N PRO A 323 -4.13 7.37 -13.72
CA PRO A 323 -4.89 6.37 -12.98
C PRO A 323 -5.16 6.80 -11.54
N THR A 324 -6.24 6.28 -10.97
CA THR A 324 -6.55 6.41 -9.55
C THR A 324 -5.87 5.33 -8.73
N GLU A 325 -5.56 5.66 -7.48
CA GLU A 325 -4.92 4.77 -6.52
C GLU A 325 -5.91 4.34 -5.43
N LYS A 326 -5.68 3.17 -4.84
CA LYS A 326 -6.43 2.66 -3.69
C LYS A 326 -5.46 2.46 -2.54
N PHE A 327 -5.96 2.59 -1.31
CA PHE A 327 -5.16 2.24 -0.13
C PHE A 327 -4.66 0.81 -0.21
N VAL A 328 -3.38 0.63 0.07
CA VAL A 328 -2.82 -0.66 0.44
C VAL A 328 -3.20 -0.90 1.90
N VAL A 329 -4.09 -1.86 2.11
CA VAL A 329 -4.60 -2.26 3.43
C VAL A 329 -4.22 -3.71 3.69
N ALA A 330 -4.27 -4.13 4.96
CA ALA A 330 -4.08 -5.53 5.29
C ALA A 330 -5.12 -6.39 4.55
N LYS A 331 -4.67 -7.47 3.91
CA LYS A 331 -5.52 -8.40 3.16
C LYS A 331 -5.22 -9.83 3.58
N LYS A 332 -6.18 -10.73 3.36
CA LYS A 332 -5.94 -12.17 3.54
C LYS A 332 -4.88 -12.64 2.55
N ARG A 333 -3.98 -13.51 2.99
CA ARG A 333 -2.90 -14.04 2.16
C ARG A 333 -3.43 -14.69 0.88
N GLY A 334 -4.50 -15.49 0.97
CA GLY A 334 -5.13 -16.06 -0.22
C GLY A 334 -5.67 -15.03 -1.22
N GLU A 335 -6.17 -13.89 -0.75
CA GLU A 335 -6.58 -12.79 -1.63
C GLU A 335 -5.37 -12.14 -2.32
N VAL A 336 -4.27 -11.93 -1.58
CA VAL A 336 -3.01 -11.40 -2.13
C VAL A 336 -2.45 -12.33 -3.18
N THR A 337 -2.38 -13.64 -2.90
CA THR A 337 -1.88 -14.65 -3.85
C THR A 337 -2.70 -14.69 -5.14
N GLU A 338 -4.03 -14.61 -5.04
CA GLU A 338 -4.91 -14.52 -6.22
C GLU A 338 -4.75 -13.21 -7.01
N GLU A 339 -4.52 -12.08 -6.35
CA GLU A 339 -4.22 -10.80 -7.00
C GLU A 339 -2.88 -10.87 -7.75
N VAL A 340 -1.84 -11.44 -7.13
CA VAL A 340 -0.52 -11.64 -7.76
C VAL A 340 -0.64 -12.55 -8.98
N LYS A 341 -1.31 -13.70 -8.84
CA LYS A 341 -1.56 -14.64 -9.94
C LYS A 341 -2.22 -13.98 -11.14
N LYS A 342 -3.25 -13.16 -10.91
CA LYS A 342 -3.93 -12.42 -11.99
C LYS A 342 -3.03 -11.41 -12.66
N ARG A 343 -2.15 -10.73 -11.91
CA ARG A 343 -1.18 -9.77 -12.46
C ARG A 343 -0.12 -10.45 -13.31
N LEU A 344 0.45 -11.55 -12.84
CA LEU A 344 1.42 -12.34 -13.60
C LEU A 344 0.81 -12.88 -14.89
N LEU A 345 -0.40 -13.45 -14.81
CA LEU A 345 -1.12 -13.94 -16.00
C LEU A 345 -1.40 -12.83 -17.01
N ALA A 346 -1.81 -11.64 -16.54
CA ALA A 346 -2.00 -10.48 -17.41
C ALA A 346 -0.69 -9.98 -18.06
N GLY A 347 0.45 -10.26 -17.43
CA GLY A 347 1.80 -9.99 -17.95
C GLY A 347 2.38 -11.08 -18.85
N GLY A 348 1.63 -12.16 -19.14
CA GLY A 348 2.07 -13.27 -19.99
C GLY A 348 2.85 -14.37 -19.24
N ILE A 349 2.86 -14.35 -17.92
CA ILE A 349 3.48 -15.40 -17.09
C ILE A 349 2.37 -16.38 -16.66
N GLU A 350 2.30 -17.52 -17.34
CA GLU A 350 1.22 -18.51 -17.16
C GLU A 350 1.41 -19.41 -15.94
N GLU A 351 2.65 -19.55 -15.46
CA GLU A 351 2.97 -20.44 -14.35
C GLU A 351 2.43 -19.92 -13.02
N SER A 352 1.27 -20.46 -12.61
CA SER A 352 0.61 -20.04 -11.37
C SER A 352 1.42 -20.33 -10.10
N ALA A 353 2.38 -21.26 -10.18
CA ALA A 353 3.27 -21.59 -9.09
C ALA A 353 4.16 -20.41 -8.67
N GLU A 354 4.51 -19.52 -9.60
CA GLU A 354 5.33 -18.34 -9.30
C GLU A 354 4.64 -17.38 -8.33
N ALA A 355 3.32 -17.22 -8.44
CA ALA A 355 2.56 -16.37 -7.53
C ALA A 355 2.66 -16.89 -6.09
N GLU A 356 2.58 -18.20 -5.91
CA GLU A 356 2.72 -18.86 -4.61
C GLU A 356 4.14 -18.68 -4.08
N TRP A 357 5.16 -18.85 -4.93
CA TRP A 357 6.55 -18.64 -4.55
C TRP A 357 6.83 -17.20 -4.13
N LEU A 358 6.45 -16.20 -4.93
CA LEU A 358 6.65 -14.79 -4.60
C LEU A 358 6.02 -14.43 -3.25
N VAL A 359 4.79 -14.88 -2.99
CA VAL A 359 4.12 -14.60 -1.71
C VAL A 359 4.80 -15.37 -0.57
N SER A 360 5.03 -16.67 -0.72
CA SER A 360 5.56 -17.51 0.35
C SER A 360 6.98 -17.14 0.74
N LEU A 361 7.86 -16.91 -0.24
CA LEU A 361 9.26 -16.52 -0.02
C LEU A 361 9.35 -15.13 0.60
N THR A 362 8.53 -14.17 0.14
CA THR A 362 8.50 -12.82 0.73
C THR A 362 8.08 -12.83 2.19
N LEU A 363 7.16 -13.72 2.56
CA LEU A 363 6.62 -13.85 3.92
C LEU A 363 7.39 -14.83 4.81
N GLY A 364 8.35 -15.59 4.26
CA GLY A 364 9.07 -16.63 4.99
C GLY A 364 8.18 -17.79 5.45
N VAL A 365 7.17 -18.16 4.65
CA VAL A 365 6.22 -19.24 4.95
C VAL A 365 6.32 -20.37 3.92
N LYS A 366 5.79 -21.55 4.27
CA LYS A 366 5.74 -22.67 3.32
C LYS A 366 4.80 -22.36 2.16
N ARG A 367 5.09 -22.93 0.99
CA ARG A 367 4.25 -22.80 -0.21
C ARG A 367 2.81 -23.28 0.01
N SER A 368 2.62 -24.35 0.79
CA SER A 368 1.31 -24.88 1.18
C SER A 368 0.43 -23.88 1.95
N GLU A 369 1.02 -22.83 2.51
CA GLU A 369 0.31 -21.82 3.27
C GLU A 369 -0.05 -20.56 2.46
N ALA A 370 0.22 -20.53 1.15
CA ALA A 370 0.00 -19.38 0.28
C ALA A 370 -1.48 -18.95 0.20
N TYR A 371 -2.43 -19.87 0.40
CA TYR A 371 -3.89 -19.59 0.33
C TYR A 371 -4.58 -19.57 1.70
N THR A 372 -3.85 -19.26 2.77
CA THR A 372 -4.43 -19.13 4.11
C THR A 372 -5.18 -17.81 4.32
N ASP A 373 -6.03 -17.78 5.33
CA ASP A 373 -6.78 -16.59 5.76
C ASP A 373 -5.97 -15.63 6.65
N ASN A 374 -4.67 -15.90 6.85
CA ASN A 374 -3.79 -15.04 7.64
C ASN A 374 -3.63 -13.67 6.98
N LEU A 375 -3.65 -12.59 7.77
CA LEU A 375 -3.50 -11.24 7.26
C LEU A 375 -2.04 -10.98 6.84
N VAL A 376 -1.87 -10.32 5.71
CA VAL A 376 -0.59 -9.80 5.22
C VAL A 376 -0.59 -8.29 5.46
N SER A 377 0.45 -7.79 6.12
CA SER A 377 0.59 -6.35 6.40
C SER A 377 0.76 -5.53 5.11
N PRO A 378 0.34 -4.25 5.10
CA PRO A 378 0.55 -3.36 3.97
C PRO A 378 2.02 -3.31 3.49
N LYS A 379 2.97 -3.23 4.41
CA LYS A 379 4.41 -3.28 4.13
C LYS A 379 4.84 -4.52 3.35
N ASN A 380 4.34 -5.69 3.73
CA ASN A 380 4.64 -6.93 3.00
C ASN A 380 3.94 -6.99 1.65
N ILE A 381 2.73 -6.43 1.53
CA ILE A 381 2.05 -6.29 0.24
C ILE A 381 2.85 -5.39 -0.70
N ASP A 382 3.42 -4.29 -0.21
CA ASP A 382 4.30 -3.42 -1.01
C ASP A 382 5.54 -4.18 -1.49
N LYS A 383 6.18 -4.96 -0.60
CA LYS A 383 7.34 -5.78 -0.96
C LYS A 383 6.97 -6.81 -2.03
N ILE A 384 5.87 -7.53 -1.86
CA ILE A 384 5.34 -8.48 -2.87
C ILE A 384 5.09 -7.75 -4.19
N ASN A 385 4.42 -6.60 -4.16
CA ASN A 385 4.14 -5.82 -5.36
C ASN A 385 5.41 -5.39 -6.09
N SER A 386 6.46 -5.01 -5.36
CA SER A 386 7.76 -4.66 -5.93
C SER A 386 8.41 -5.85 -6.63
N LEU A 387 8.38 -7.05 -6.02
CA LEU A 387 8.91 -8.25 -6.65
C LEU A 387 8.10 -8.68 -7.89
N VAL A 388 6.78 -8.51 -7.85
CA VAL A 388 5.91 -8.76 -9.01
C VAL A 388 6.27 -7.83 -10.16
N GLU A 389 6.50 -6.54 -9.91
CA GLU A 389 6.94 -5.61 -10.96
C GLU A 389 8.31 -5.98 -11.54
N GLN A 390 9.25 -6.41 -10.70
CA GLN A 390 10.53 -6.95 -11.19
C GLN A 390 10.31 -8.17 -12.08
N ARG A 391 9.48 -9.12 -11.64
CA ARG A 391 9.19 -10.34 -12.41
C ARG A 391 8.52 -10.02 -13.75
N LEU A 392 7.55 -9.11 -13.77
CA LEU A 392 6.87 -8.62 -14.97
C LEU A 392 7.80 -7.90 -15.95
N SER A 393 8.94 -7.36 -15.48
CA SER A 393 9.96 -6.78 -16.37
C SER A 393 10.70 -7.81 -17.22
N GLY A 394 10.55 -9.10 -16.90
CA GLY A 394 11.27 -10.23 -17.50
C GLY A 394 12.36 -10.81 -16.59
N ARG A 395 12.64 -10.19 -15.44
CA ARG A 395 13.65 -10.69 -14.48
C ARG A 395 13.26 -12.10 -14.00
N PRO A 396 14.18 -13.08 -13.96
CA PRO A 396 13.92 -14.40 -13.40
C PRO A 396 13.37 -14.35 -11.98
N LEU A 397 12.50 -15.30 -11.63
CA LEU A 397 11.90 -15.40 -10.29
C LEU A 397 12.97 -15.41 -9.18
N TRP A 398 14.00 -16.25 -9.33
CA TRP A 398 15.02 -16.43 -8.30
C TRP A 398 15.90 -15.19 -8.12
N TYR A 399 16.17 -14.44 -9.19
CA TYR A 399 16.82 -13.12 -9.09
C TYR A 399 15.92 -12.04 -8.46
N CYS A 400 14.59 -12.15 -8.56
CA CYS A 400 13.68 -11.24 -7.87
C CYS A 400 13.71 -11.50 -6.36
N VAL A 401 13.66 -12.79 -5.97
CA VAL A 401 13.67 -13.19 -4.56
C VAL A 401 15.06 -13.01 -3.94
N GLY A 402 16.11 -13.31 -4.71
CA GLY A 402 17.52 -13.20 -4.35
C GLY A 402 18.20 -14.52 -3.96
N ASP A 403 17.45 -15.61 -3.87
CA ASP A 403 17.97 -16.93 -3.52
C ASP A 403 17.07 -18.06 -4.06
N THR A 404 17.66 -19.25 -4.17
CA THR A 404 17.00 -20.52 -4.49
C THR A 404 17.48 -21.61 -3.52
N GLU A 405 16.81 -22.76 -3.52
CA GLU A 405 17.30 -23.97 -2.86
C GLU A 405 18.01 -24.86 -3.88
N PHE A 406 19.17 -25.41 -3.49
CA PHE A 406 19.92 -26.39 -4.27
C PHE A 406 20.49 -27.45 -3.34
N TYR A 407 20.13 -28.72 -3.55
CA TYR A 407 20.54 -29.88 -2.77
C TYR A 407 20.24 -29.76 -1.25
N GLY A 408 19.18 -29.01 -0.90
CA GLY A 408 18.79 -28.68 0.47
C GLY A 408 19.58 -27.53 1.12
N TYR A 409 20.38 -26.81 0.34
CA TYR A 409 21.15 -25.64 0.76
C TYR A 409 20.59 -24.37 0.13
N LYS A 410 20.62 -23.27 0.88
CA LYS A 410 20.16 -21.98 0.39
C LYS A 410 21.29 -21.33 -0.42
N ILE A 411 21.04 -21.06 -1.70
CA ILE A 411 22.01 -20.46 -2.62
C ILE A 411 21.48 -19.11 -3.06
N LYS A 412 22.18 -18.04 -2.69
CA LYS A 412 21.95 -16.69 -3.21
C LYS A 412 22.13 -16.67 -4.71
N THR A 413 21.22 -15.99 -5.40
CA THR A 413 21.20 -15.84 -6.86
C THR A 413 20.98 -14.39 -7.26
N ASP A 414 21.84 -13.92 -8.16
CA ASP A 414 21.75 -12.62 -8.82
C ASP A 414 22.51 -12.68 -10.15
N GLU A 415 22.53 -11.57 -10.88
CA GLU A 415 23.05 -11.46 -12.25
C GLU A 415 24.57 -11.74 -12.39
N ARG A 416 25.27 -12.11 -11.30
CA ARG A 416 26.68 -12.50 -11.34
C ARG A 416 26.93 -13.92 -11.83
N ALA A 417 25.94 -14.82 -11.72
CA ALA A 417 26.10 -16.22 -12.10
C ALA A 417 24.78 -16.87 -12.57
N LEU A 418 24.89 -18.01 -13.25
CA LEU A 418 23.75 -18.85 -13.63
C LEU A 418 22.93 -19.25 -12.40
N ILE A 419 21.59 -19.24 -12.51
CA ILE A 419 20.74 -19.79 -11.46
C ILE A 419 20.90 -21.33 -11.46
N PRO A 420 21.21 -21.98 -10.31
CA PRO A 420 21.34 -23.43 -10.25
C PRO A 420 20.09 -24.15 -10.76
N ARG A 421 20.30 -25.20 -11.57
CA ARG A 421 19.23 -25.99 -12.19
C ARG A 421 18.99 -27.30 -11.44
N CYS A 422 17.78 -27.85 -11.54
CA CYS A 422 17.41 -29.10 -10.85
C CYS A 422 18.24 -30.28 -11.37
N GLU A 423 18.52 -30.31 -12.67
CA GLU A 423 19.31 -31.33 -13.36
C GLU A 423 20.75 -31.39 -12.81
N THR A 424 21.29 -30.24 -12.41
CA THR A 424 22.62 -30.14 -11.79
C THR A 424 22.69 -30.81 -10.42
N GLU A 425 21.56 -31.00 -9.72
CA GLU A 425 21.53 -31.81 -8.49
C GLU A 425 21.82 -33.28 -8.76
N GLU A 426 21.41 -33.81 -9.91
CA GLU A 426 21.70 -35.19 -10.31
C GLU A 426 23.18 -35.39 -10.66
N LEU A 427 23.83 -34.35 -11.21
CA LEU A 427 25.28 -34.31 -11.41
C LEU A 427 26.01 -34.46 -10.06
N VAL A 428 25.60 -33.68 -9.06
CA VAL A 428 26.15 -33.74 -7.70
C VAL A 428 25.91 -35.11 -7.07
N GLU A 429 24.70 -35.66 -7.18
CA GLU A 429 24.39 -36.98 -6.61
C GLU A 429 25.27 -38.09 -7.20
N ARG A 430 25.55 -38.03 -8.51
CA ARG A 430 26.42 -39.00 -9.19
C ARG A 430 27.88 -38.82 -8.81
N ALA A 431 28.36 -37.58 -8.74
CA ALA A 431 29.72 -37.29 -8.30
C ALA A 431 29.95 -37.78 -6.86
N LEU A 432 29.00 -37.55 -5.95
CA LEU A 432 29.08 -37.98 -4.55
C LEU A 432 29.22 -39.50 -4.37
N LYS A 433 28.82 -40.33 -5.35
CA LYS A 433 29.04 -41.79 -5.32
C LYS A 433 30.51 -42.20 -5.51
N ARG A 434 31.37 -41.26 -5.90
CA ARG A 434 32.82 -41.43 -6.09
C ARG A 434 33.66 -40.57 -5.14
N ILE A 435 33.04 -39.72 -4.35
CA ILE A 435 33.72 -38.78 -3.46
C ILE A 435 33.70 -39.35 -2.05
N GLU A 436 34.88 -39.60 -1.51
CA GLU A 436 35.10 -39.91 -0.11
C GLU A 436 35.56 -38.66 0.63
N LYS A 437 35.60 -38.71 1.97
CA LYS A 437 35.99 -37.55 2.78
C LYS A 437 37.42 -37.08 2.53
N GLU A 438 38.31 -37.98 2.16
CA GLU A 438 39.72 -37.69 1.86
C GLU A 438 39.95 -37.29 0.40
N SER A 439 38.91 -37.32 -0.44
CA SER A 439 39.01 -36.95 -1.85
C SER A 439 39.34 -35.46 -2.01
N GLU A 440 40.14 -35.16 -3.02
CA GLU A 440 40.32 -33.81 -3.56
C GLU A 440 39.39 -33.64 -4.75
N VAL A 441 38.47 -32.67 -4.67
CA VAL A 441 37.44 -32.44 -5.67
C VAL A 441 37.61 -31.06 -6.30
N LEU A 442 37.51 -30.99 -7.62
CA LEU A 442 37.49 -29.73 -8.37
C LEU A 442 36.11 -29.49 -8.96
N ASP A 443 35.50 -28.35 -8.66
CA ASP A 443 34.30 -27.82 -9.32
C ASP A 443 34.73 -26.76 -10.35
N LEU A 444 34.72 -27.12 -11.63
CA LEU A 444 35.05 -26.23 -12.75
C LEU A 444 33.82 -25.48 -13.24
N CYS A 445 33.98 -24.19 -13.53
CA CYS A 445 32.86 -23.30 -13.89
C CYS A 445 31.83 -23.22 -12.77
N THR A 446 32.30 -23.00 -11.54
CA THR A 446 31.49 -23.12 -10.30
C THR A 446 30.30 -22.17 -10.25
N GLY A 447 30.33 -21.04 -10.98
CA GLY A 447 29.25 -20.07 -11.02
C GLY A 447 28.89 -19.55 -9.62
N SER A 448 27.67 -19.83 -9.15
CA SER A 448 27.21 -19.45 -7.82
C SER A 448 27.79 -20.28 -6.67
N GLY A 449 28.65 -21.27 -6.96
CA GLY A 449 29.21 -22.19 -5.98
C GLY A 449 28.27 -23.35 -5.59
N ALA A 450 27.17 -23.55 -6.31
CA ALA A 450 26.12 -24.50 -5.91
C ALA A 450 26.64 -25.94 -5.80
N ILE A 451 27.36 -26.42 -6.83
CA ILE A 451 28.00 -27.74 -6.85
C ILE A 451 29.03 -27.85 -5.73
N ALA A 452 30.00 -26.93 -5.67
CA ALA A 452 31.04 -26.93 -4.64
C ALA A 452 30.48 -26.96 -3.21
N VAL A 453 29.49 -26.12 -2.90
CA VAL A 453 28.83 -26.09 -1.58
C VAL A 453 28.16 -27.43 -1.29
N ALA A 454 27.35 -27.95 -2.22
CA ALA A 454 26.64 -29.21 -2.01
C ALA A 454 27.60 -30.39 -1.80
N VAL A 455 28.64 -30.49 -2.63
CA VAL A 455 29.66 -31.54 -2.52
C VAL A 455 30.39 -31.45 -1.18
N GLN A 456 30.89 -30.27 -0.81
CA GLN A 456 31.64 -30.07 0.42
C GLN A 456 30.80 -30.42 1.65
N LYS A 457 29.55 -29.94 1.70
CA LYS A 457 28.67 -30.15 2.87
C LYS A 457 28.23 -31.59 3.04
N LYS A 458 28.16 -32.36 1.95
CA LYS A 458 27.68 -33.76 1.98
C LYS A 458 28.80 -34.76 2.20
N SER A 459 29.98 -34.53 1.62
CA SER A 459 31.12 -35.45 1.70
C SER A 459 32.13 -35.09 2.80
N GLY A 460 32.30 -33.80 3.10
CA GLY A 460 33.41 -33.29 3.89
C GLY A 460 34.78 -33.34 3.17
N ALA A 461 34.77 -33.58 1.86
CA ALA A 461 35.95 -33.59 0.99
C ALA A 461 36.61 -32.21 0.89
N LYS A 462 37.88 -32.20 0.46
CA LYS A 462 38.58 -30.95 0.11
C LYS A 462 38.11 -30.49 -1.26
N VAL A 463 37.37 -29.39 -1.31
CA VAL A 463 36.78 -28.88 -2.57
C VAL A 463 37.49 -27.60 -2.99
N THR A 464 37.97 -27.59 -4.24
CA THR A 464 38.42 -26.39 -4.95
C THR A 464 37.38 -26.02 -5.99
N ALA A 465 36.99 -24.75 -6.06
CA ALA A 465 36.00 -24.23 -6.98
C ALA A 465 36.64 -23.16 -7.87
N ALA A 466 36.49 -23.30 -9.18
CA ALA A 466 37.13 -22.44 -10.15
C ALA A 466 36.13 -21.79 -11.11
N ASP A 467 36.34 -20.51 -11.40
CA ASP A 467 35.58 -19.78 -12.40
C ASP A 467 36.44 -18.71 -13.07
N VAL A 468 36.12 -18.36 -14.31
CA VAL A 468 36.76 -17.26 -15.02
C VAL A 468 36.26 -15.90 -14.51
N SER A 469 35.01 -15.86 -14.03
CA SER A 469 34.34 -14.65 -13.55
C SER A 469 34.65 -14.38 -12.08
N ALA A 470 35.35 -13.27 -11.83
CA ALA A 470 35.58 -12.79 -10.46
C ALA A 470 34.27 -12.48 -9.72
N ASP A 471 33.25 -12.00 -10.44
CA ASP A 471 31.93 -11.69 -9.87
C ASP A 471 31.18 -12.96 -9.48
N ALA A 472 31.26 -14.03 -10.28
CA ALA A 472 30.69 -15.33 -9.94
C ALA A 472 31.37 -15.90 -8.68
N LEU A 473 32.72 -15.84 -8.61
CA LEU A 473 33.45 -16.28 -7.42
C LEU A 473 33.13 -15.44 -6.18
N ALA A 474 32.82 -14.15 -6.32
CA ALA A 474 32.36 -13.34 -5.19
C ALA A 474 31.03 -13.87 -4.64
N LEU A 475 30.07 -14.18 -5.52
CA LEU A 475 28.80 -14.80 -5.15
C LEU A 475 29.00 -16.20 -4.55
N ALA A 476 29.88 -17.02 -5.13
CA ALA A 476 30.19 -18.36 -4.64
C ALA A 476 30.79 -18.33 -3.22
N ARG A 477 31.67 -17.36 -2.92
CA ARG A 477 32.20 -17.14 -1.57
C ARG A 477 31.12 -16.72 -0.58
N GLU A 478 30.19 -15.85 -0.98
CA GLU A 478 29.02 -15.49 -0.15
C GLU A 478 28.19 -16.74 0.19
N ASN A 479 27.91 -17.58 -0.81
CA ASN A 479 27.14 -18.82 -0.64
C ASN A 479 27.86 -19.85 0.24
N ALA A 480 29.17 -20.05 0.06
CA ALA A 480 29.95 -20.93 0.91
C ALA A 480 30.00 -20.43 2.36
N ALA A 481 30.14 -19.11 2.58
CA ALA A 481 30.08 -18.52 3.91
C ALA A 481 28.71 -18.70 4.59
N GLU A 482 27.60 -18.44 3.86
CA GLU A 482 26.25 -18.60 4.38
C GLU A 482 25.93 -20.06 4.77
N ASN A 483 26.44 -21.02 4.01
CA ASN A 483 26.25 -22.46 4.26
C ASN A 483 27.34 -23.10 5.14
N GLN A 484 28.35 -22.33 5.57
CA GLN A 484 29.51 -22.83 6.32
C GLN A 484 30.19 -23.99 5.60
N ALA A 485 30.46 -23.82 4.31
CA ALA A 485 31.19 -24.75 3.47
C ALA A 485 32.66 -24.30 3.36
N ASP A 486 33.59 -25.21 3.60
CA ASP A 486 35.04 -24.98 3.49
C ASP A 486 35.50 -25.29 2.06
N VAL A 487 35.46 -24.28 1.20
CA VAL A 487 35.77 -24.37 -0.24
C VAL A 487 36.89 -23.39 -0.58
N GLU A 488 37.90 -23.88 -1.30
CA GLU A 488 38.98 -23.07 -1.86
C GLU A 488 38.53 -22.48 -3.21
N PHE A 489 38.71 -21.17 -3.43
CA PHE A 489 38.24 -20.49 -4.64
C PHE A 489 39.38 -19.93 -5.47
N VAL A 490 39.46 -20.36 -6.73
CA VAL A 490 40.51 -19.97 -7.67
C VAL A 490 39.89 -19.29 -8.90
N GLN A 491 40.42 -18.13 -9.29
CA GLN A 491 40.05 -17.51 -10.56
C GLN A 491 40.88 -18.13 -11.68
N SER A 492 40.24 -18.86 -12.60
CA SER A 492 40.92 -19.62 -13.65
C SER A 492 40.04 -19.74 -14.89
N ASP A 493 40.64 -19.67 -16.08
CA ASP A 493 40.00 -20.14 -17.31
C ASP A 493 40.24 -21.64 -17.45
N LEU A 494 39.24 -22.42 -17.07
CA LEU A 494 39.32 -23.88 -16.91
C LEU A 494 40.52 -24.24 -16.02
N PHE A 495 41.53 -24.92 -16.55
CA PHE A 495 42.68 -25.45 -15.82
C PHE A 495 43.89 -24.50 -15.73
N ALA A 496 43.83 -23.30 -16.34
CA ALA A 496 45.01 -22.43 -16.51
C ALA A 496 45.76 -22.09 -15.22
N GLU A 497 45.04 -21.82 -14.13
CA GLU A 497 45.60 -21.49 -12.81
C GLU A 497 45.33 -22.61 -11.78
N ILE A 498 45.10 -23.84 -12.26
CA ILE A 498 44.80 -24.99 -11.40
C ILE A 498 46.05 -25.86 -11.26
N ASP A 499 46.60 -25.89 -10.05
CA ASP A 499 47.71 -26.76 -9.71
C ASP A 499 47.23 -28.09 -9.10
N GLY A 500 47.95 -29.17 -9.41
CA GLY A 500 47.72 -30.49 -8.82
C GLY A 500 46.72 -31.36 -9.57
N ALA A 501 46.44 -32.52 -8.99
CA ALA A 501 45.53 -33.52 -9.54
C ALA A 501 44.42 -33.85 -8.53
N PHE A 502 43.21 -34.07 -9.02
CA PHE A 502 42.01 -34.29 -8.23
C PHE A 502 41.50 -35.72 -8.38
N ASP A 503 40.84 -36.24 -7.34
CA ASP A 503 40.18 -37.55 -7.38
C ASP A 503 38.90 -37.48 -8.21
N VAL A 504 38.17 -36.36 -8.10
CA VAL A 504 36.96 -36.11 -8.88
C VAL A 504 36.95 -34.68 -9.41
N ILE A 505 36.61 -34.51 -10.68
CA ILE A 505 36.34 -33.21 -11.29
C ILE A 505 34.86 -33.17 -11.68
N VAL A 506 34.16 -32.10 -11.33
CA VAL A 506 32.75 -31.87 -11.66
C VAL A 506 32.65 -30.54 -12.40
N SER A 507 31.82 -30.47 -13.43
CA SER A 507 31.58 -29.20 -14.13
C SER A 507 30.19 -29.15 -14.77
N ASN A 508 29.58 -27.97 -14.72
CA ASN A 508 28.49 -27.57 -15.61
C ASN A 508 29.00 -26.43 -16.51
N PRO A 509 29.74 -26.73 -17.59
CA PRO A 509 30.31 -25.72 -18.46
C PRO A 509 29.25 -25.11 -19.40
N PRO A 510 29.48 -23.92 -19.97
CA PRO A 510 28.60 -23.35 -20.97
C PRO A 510 28.48 -24.27 -22.20
N TYR A 511 27.25 -24.52 -22.65
CA TYR A 511 26.97 -25.54 -23.68
C TYR A 511 25.97 -25.13 -24.76
N ILE A 512 25.41 -23.92 -24.68
CA ILE A 512 24.43 -23.43 -25.65
C ILE A 512 25.17 -22.89 -26.86
N LYS A 513 24.71 -23.22 -28.07
CA LYS A 513 25.27 -22.68 -29.30
C LYS A 513 25.08 -21.16 -29.35
N SER A 514 26.10 -20.42 -29.77
CA SER A 514 26.05 -18.96 -29.82
C SER A 514 24.86 -18.41 -30.63
N GLU A 515 24.41 -19.14 -31.66
CA GLU A 515 23.26 -18.78 -32.50
C GLU A 515 21.90 -19.00 -31.83
N ASP A 516 21.81 -19.93 -30.88
CA ASP A 516 20.55 -20.29 -30.22
C ASP A 516 20.22 -19.34 -29.05
N ILE A 517 21.22 -18.64 -28.50
CA ILE A 517 21.08 -17.76 -27.33
C ILE A 517 20.01 -16.68 -27.56
N ASP A 518 19.97 -16.08 -28.74
CA ASP A 518 19.02 -15.00 -29.03
C ASP A 518 17.56 -15.49 -29.09
N GLY A 519 17.37 -16.81 -29.28
CA GLY A 519 16.08 -17.51 -29.29
C GLY A 519 15.64 -18.04 -27.92
N LEU A 520 16.47 -17.94 -26.88
CA LEU A 520 16.11 -18.37 -25.52
C LEU A 520 14.98 -17.51 -24.94
N GLN A 521 14.36 -18.06 -23.89
CA GLN A 521 13.37 -17.32 -23.10
C GLN A 521 13.97 -16.01 -22.59
N ARG A 522 13.14 -14.97 -22.55
CA ARG A 522 13.56 -13.60 -22.21
C ARG A 522 14.31 -13.53 -20.87
N GLU A 523 13.85 -14.27 -19.88
CA GLU A 523 14.45 -14.31 -18.55
C GLU A 523 15.86 -14.91 -18.53
N ILE A 524 16.17 -15.82 -19.45
CA ILE A 524 17.52 -16.39 -19.60
C ILE A 524 18.37 -15.43 -20.42
N LYS A 525 17.90 -15.07 -21.62
CA LYS A 525 18.67 -14.26 -22.57
C LYS A 525 19.04 -12.88 -22.05
N ASP A 526 18.09 -12.18 -21.42
CA ASP A 526 18.27 -10.77 -21.04
C ASP A 526 18.94 -10.61 -19.67
N PHE A 527 18.94 -11.64 -18.81
CA PHE A 527 19.35 -11.51 -17.40
C PHE A 527 20.45 -12.47 -16.95
N GLU A 528 20.54 -13.69 -17.47
CA GLU A 528 21.64 -14.59 -17.08
C GLU A 528 22.93 -14.22 -17.83
N PRO A 529 24.12 -14.38 -17.20
CA PRO A 529 25.38 -14.01 -17.83
C PRO A 529 25.62 -14.81 -19.11
N ARG A 530 25.79 -14.12 -20.25
CA ARG A 530 26.10 -14.78 -21.53
C ARG A 530 27.32 -15.70 -21.44
N ILE A 531 28.33 -15.33 -20.65
CA ILE A 531 29.54 -16.16 -20.42
C ILE A 531 29.25 -17.51 -19.77
N ALA A 532 28.14 -17.63 -19.03
CA ALA A 532 27.71 -18.88 -18.40
C ALA A 532 26.87 -19.76 -19.35
N LEU A 533 26.44 -19.22 -20.51
CA LEU A 533 25.55 -19.88 -21.46
C LEU A 533 26.27 -20.30 -22.75
N ASP A 534 27.07 -19.39 -23.31
CA ASP A 534 27.65 -19.48 -24.65
C ASP A 534 28.79 -20.49 -24.72
N GLY A 535 28.50 -21.69 -25.24
CA GLY A 535 29.44 -22.79 -25.45
C GLY A 535 30.17 -22.75 -26.80
N GLY A 536 30.05 -21.66 -27.56
CA GLY A 536 30.65 -21.49 -28.88
C GLY A 536 29.75 -21.91 -30.04
N ALA A 537 30.32 -22.06 -31.23
CA ALA A 537 29.56 -22.23 -32.48
C ALA A 537 28.69 -23.49 -32.49
N ASP A 538 29.17 -24.59 -31.90
CA ASP A 538 28.45 -25.86 -31.78
C ASP A 538 28.12 -26.24 -30.33
N GLY A 539 28.46 -25.37 -29.37
CA GLY A 539 28.25 -25.60 -27.95
C GLY A 539 29.26 -26.55 -27.31
N LEU A 540 30.30 -26.99 -28.04
CA LEU A 540 31.23 -28.02 -27.58
C LEU A 540 32.64 -27.51 -27.22
N ASP A 541 32.88 -26.19 -27.28
CA ASP A 541 34.24 -25.63 -27.15
C ASP A 541 34.87 -25.93 -25.79
N PHE A 542 34.11 -25.77 -24.70
CA PHE A 542 34.61 -26.06 -23.35
C PHE A 542 34.85 -27.55 -23.14
N TYR A 543 33.99 -28.43 -23.67
CA TYR A 543 34.16 -29.88 -23.58
C TYR A 543 35.45 -30.35 -24.25
N ARG A 544 35.77 -29.81 -25.44
CA ARG A 544 37.04 -30.13 -26.15
C ARG A 544 38.26 -29.72 -25.34
N ARG A 545 38.23 -28.53 -24.73
CA ARG A 545 39.32 -28.03 -23.87
C ARG A 545 39.44 -28.88 -22.61
N ILE A 546 38.32 -29.20 -21.97
CA ILE A 546 38.30 -30.06 -20.78
C ILE A 546 38.84 -31.45 -21.10
N ALA A 547 38.38 -32.09 -22.18
CA ALA A 547 38.85 -33.42 -22.56
C ALA A 547 40.36 -33.47 -22.86
N LYS A 548 40.90 -32.37 -23.41
CA LYS A 548 42.33 -32.24 -23.70
C LYS A 548 43.17 -32.08 -22.44
N ASP A 549 42.74 -31.23 -21.50
CA ASP A 549 43.58 -30.79 -20.38
C ASP A 549 43.31 -31.59 -19.08
N ALA A 550 42.11 -32.14 -18.89
CA ALA A 550 41.74 -32.94 -17.70
C ALA A 550 42.69 -34.11 -17.37
N PRO A 551 43.27 -34.87 -18.33
CA PRO A 551 44.21 -35.95 -18.02
C PRO A 551 45.41 -35.52 -17.17
N ALA A 552 45.84 -34.25 -17.26
CA ALA A 552 46.95 -33.72 -16.47
C ALA A 552 46.55 -33.33 -15.04
N HIS A 553 45.25 -33.18 -14.77
CA HIS A 553 44.68 -32.69 -13.51
C HIS A 553 43.83 -33.73 -12.79
N ILE A 554 43.83 -34.98 -13.24
CA ILE A 554 43.06 -36.07 -12.62
C ILE A 554 44.02 -37.16 -12.13
N LYS A 555 43.77 -37.66 -10.92
CA LYS A 555 44.55 -38.77 -10.35
C LYS A 555 44.19 -40.07 -11.08
N ALA A 556 45.11 -41.03 -11.08
CA ALA A 556 44.85 -42.37 -11.62
C ALA A 556 43.67 -43.03 -10.88
N GLY A 557 42.66 -43.52 -11.62
CA GLY A 557 41.41 -44.03 -11.07
C GLY A 557 40.37 -42.96 -10.74
N GLY A 558 40.67 -41.69 -11.03
CA GLY A 558 39.76 -40.57 -10.84
C GLY A 558 38.63 -40.52 -11.86
N ALA A 559 37.63 -39.68 -11.60
CA ALA A 559 36.47 -39.52 -12.47
C ALA A 559 36.14 -38.04 -12.76
N LEU A 560 35.74 -37.78 -14.01
CA LEU A 560 35.25 -36.49 -14.47
C LEU A 560 33.74 -36.59 -14.71
N PHE A 561 32.95 -35.66 -14.17
CA PHE A 561 31.51 -35.57 -14.36
C PHE A 561 31.15 -34.23 -15.02
N LEU A 562 30.46 -34.29 -16.15
CA LEU A 562 30.08 -33.13 -16.95
C LEU A 562 28.58 -33.10 -17.17
N GLU A 563 27.92 -32.00 -16.84
CA GLU A 563 26.58 -31.71 -17.37
C GLU A 563 26.67 -31.35 -18.85
N CYS A 564 25.64 -31.67 -19.63
CA CYS A 564 25.57 -31.35 -21.06
C CYS A 564 24.16 -31.08 -21.58
N GLY A 565 24.09 -30.49 -22.78
CA GLY A 565 22.84 -30.32 -23.53
C GLY A 565 22.24 -31.64 -23.99
N GLU A 566 20.91 -31.68 -24.17
CA GLU A 566 20.11 -32.90 -24.45
C GLU A 566 20.57 -33.74 -25.67
N THR A 567 21.36 -33.15 -26.56
CA THR A 567 21.80 -33.77 -27.82
C THR A 567 23.32 -33.88 -27.95
N GLN A 568 24.07 -33.50 -26.92
CA GLN A 568 25.54 -33.39 -26.97
C GLN A 568 26.26 -34.57 -26.31
N ALA A 569 25.54 -35.40 -25.53
CA ALA A 569 26.15 -36.41 -24.67
C ALA A 569 27.00 -37.44 -25.44
N GLU A 570 26.53 -37.95 -26.58
CA GLU A 570 27.29 -38.90 -27.41
C GLU A 570 28.58 -38.29 -27.97
N GLU A 571 28.52 -37.05 -28.47
CA GLU A 571 29.70 -36.35 -29.01
C GLU A 571 30.72 -36.05 -27.91
N ILE A 572 30.26 -35.67 -26.71
CA ILE A 572 31.11 -35.44 -25.55
C ILE A 572 31.73 -36.74 -25.06
N ALA A 573 30.96 -37.83 -24.97
CA ALA A 573 31.45 -39.14 -24.54
C ALA A 573 32.53 -39.67 -25.49
N ALA A 574 32.41 -39.41 -26.80
CA ALA A 574 33.41 -39.79 -27.79
C ALA A 574 34.76 -39.05 -27.65
N MET A 575 34.82 -37.98 -26.84
CA MET A 575 36.08 -37.27 -26.54
C MET A 575 36.95 -38.01 -25.52
N PHE A 576 36.43 -39.05 -24.86
CA PHE A 576 37.10 -39.80 -23.81
C PHE A 576 37.21 -41.29 -24.16
N GLU A 577 38.28 -41.96 -23.72
CA GLU A 577 38.46 -43.39 -23.99
C GLU A 577 37.45 -44.28 -23.23
N LYS A 578 37.07 -43.86 -22.01
CA LYS A 578 36.11 -44.56 -21.15
C LYS A 578 35.08 -43.57 -20.64
N ALA A 579 33.94 -43.50 -21.33
CA ALA A 579 32.83 -42.64 -20.94
C ALA A 579 31.52 -43.44 -20.74
N GLU A 580 30.73 -43.00 -19.78
CA GLU A 580 29.37 -43.45 -19.51
C GLU A 580 28.42 -42.25 -19.62
N ILE A 581 27.31 -42.43 -20.35
CA ILE A 581 26.25 -41.44 -20.49
C ILE A 581 25.13 -41.76 -19.52
N PHE A 582 24.63 -40.73 -18.86
CA PHE A 582 23.60 -40.82 -17.86
C PHE A 582 22.43 -39.91 -18.18
N LYS A 583 21.25 -40.46 -17.95
CA LYS A 583 19.98 -39.77 -18.13
C LYS A 583 19.53 -39.11 -16.83
N ASP A 584 18.86 -37.97 -16.97
CA ASP A 584 18.13 -37.29 -15.91
C ASP A 584 16.81 -38.01 -15.57
N LEU A 585 16.08 -37.50 -14.57
CA LEU A 585 14.77 -38.02 -14.18
C LEU A 585 13.69 -37.91 -15.29
N GLU A 586 13.88 -37.03 -16.28
CA GLU A 586 13.02 -36.91 -17.46
C GLU A 586 13.41 -37.90 -18.59
N GLY A 587 14.51 -38.65 -18.41
CA GLY A 587 15.02 -39.60 -19.39
C GLY A 587 15.88 -38.99 -20.49
N LYS A 588 16.29 -37.72 -20.35
CA LYS A 588 17.19 -37.03 -21.29
C LYS A 588 18.64 -37.22 -20.89
N GLU A 589 19.51 -37.33 -21.88
CA GLU A 589 20.95 -37.49 -21.63
C GLU A 589 21.53 -36.15 -21.21
N ARG A 590 21.98 -36.08 -19.94
CA ARG A 590 22.41 -34.83 -19.31
C ARG A 590 23.77 -34.89 -18.67
N ILE A 591 24.29 -36.08 -18.37
CA ILE A 591 25.53 -36.21 -17.62
C ILE A 591 26.45 -37.20 -18.33
N VAL A 592 27.68 -36.77 -18.59
CA VAL A 592 28.77 -37.64 -19.09
C VAL A 592 29.77 -37.84 -17.97
N LYS A 593 30.09 -39.11 -17.68
CA LYS A 593 31.15 -39.50 -16.75
C LYS A 593 32.31 -40.08 -17.54
N ALA A 594 33.52 -39.59 -17.34
CA ALA A 594 34.75 -40.19 -17.89
C ALA A 594 35.65 -40.74 -16.76
N GLU A 595 36.29 -41.88 -17.01
CA GLU A 595 37.26 -42.51 -16.09
C GLU A 595 38.68 -42.47 -16.64
N PHE A 596 39.67 -42.24 -15.76
CA PHE A 596 41.09 -42.06 -16.11
C PHE A 596 42.03 -43.05 -15.42
#